data_AF-A0AAP7T9P2-F1
#
_entry.id   AF-A0AAP7T9P2-F1
#
_cell.length_a   1.000
_cell.length_b   1.000
_cell.length_c   1.000
_cell.angle_alpha   90.00
_cell.angle_beta   90.00
_cell.angle_gamma   90.00
#
_symmetry.space_group_name_H-M   'P 1'
#
loop_
_entity.id
_entity.type
_entity.pdbx_description
1 polymer ?
#
loop_
_entity_poly.entity_id
_entity_poly.type
_entity_poly.pdbx_seq_one_letter_code
_entity_poly.pdbx_strand_id
1 'polypeptide(L)'
;MKINQFLKADADSAKRKIESAERLSIMLAEALRDGDYEEAISLAGSIKVLTEDINRLTNKGRLHQTVLNMAARGIHLSVVSRCSQ
;
A
#
# COMPACT_ATOMS: atom_id res chain seq x y z
N MET A 1 -7.76 -21.08 0.54
CA MET A 1 -6.86 -20.04 -0.03
C MET A 1 -5.54 -20.10 0.73
N LYS A 2 -4.38 -20.29 0.07
CA LYS A 2 -3.09 -20.37 0.78
C LYS A 2 -2.70 -18.97 1.27
N ILE A 3 -2.85 -18.70 2.55
CA ILE A 3 -2.58 -17.39 3.20
C ILE A 3 -1.19 -16.84 2.84
N ASN A 4 -0.19 -17.72 2.72
CA ASN A 4 1.17 -17.35 2.31
C ASN A 4 1.24 -16.79 0.87
N GLN A 5 0.37 -17.24 -0.04
CA GLN A 5 0.31 -16.70 -1.39
C GLN A 5 -0.31 -15.29 -1.40
N PHE A 6 -1.26 -15.04 -0.50
CA PHE A 6 -1.91 -13.74 -0.34
C PHE A 6 -0.89 -12.69 0.18
N LEU A 7 -0.15 -13.01 1.24
CA LEU A 7 0.89 -12.15 1.78
C LEU A 7 2.07 -11.93 0.80
N LYS A 8 2.44 -12.96 0.03
CA LYS A 8 3.48 -12.85 -1.00
C LYS A 8 3.06 -11.90 -2.13
N ALA A 9 1.82 -12.02 -2.63
CA ALA A 9 1.32 -11.13 -3.66
C ALA A 9 1.26 -9.66 -3.18
N ASP A 10 0.85 -9.43 -1.93
CA ASP A 10 0.85 -8.09 -1.33
C ASP A 10 2.28 -7.54 -1.17
N ALA A 11 3.25 -8.38 -0.77
CA ALA A 11 4.66 -7.99 -0.67
C ALA A 11 5.28 -7.63 -2.04
N ASP A 12 5.03 -8.43 -3.07
CA ASP A 12 5.48 -8.17 -4.44
C ASP A 12 4.82 -6.90 -5.01
N SER A 13 3.56 -6.64 -4.63
CA SER A 13 2.84 -5.41 -4.98
C SER A 13 3.45 -4.19 -4.28
N ALA A 14 3.71 -4.29 -2.98
CA ALA A 14 4.34 -3.23 -2.19
C ALA A 14 5.72 -2.88 -2.75
N LYS A 15 6.56 -3.88 -3.05
CA LYS A 15 7.89 -3.69 -3.64
C LYS A 15 7.82 -2.89 -4.94
N ARG A 16 6.97 -3.31 -5.89
CA ARG A 16 6.81 -2.60 -7.17
C ARG A 16 6.33 -1.16 -7.02
N LYS A 17 5.46 -0.90 -6.03
CA LYS A 17 4.98 0.46 -5.74
C LYS A 17 6.07 1.34 -5.13
N ILE A 18 6.89 0.79 -4.23
CA ILE A 18 8.05 1.49 -3.65
C ILE A 18 9.03 1.86 -4.76
N GLU A 19 9.45 0.89 -5.59
CA GLU A 19 10.37 1.13 -6.71
C GLU A 19 9.82 2.17 -7.71
N SER A 20 8.50 2.20 -7.90
CA SER A 20 7.86 3.21 -8.76
C SER A 20 7.86 4.59 -8.11
N ALA A 21 7.55 4.70 -6.82
CA ALA A 21 7.58 5.96 -6.08
C ALA A 21 9.00 6.55 -6.03
N GLU A 22 10.03 5.71 -5.84
CA GLU A 22 11.44 6.13 -5.88
C GLU A 22 11.81 6.70 -7.25
N ARG A 23 11.46 6.02 -8.34
CA ARG A 23 11.72 6.53 -9.71
C ARG A 23 11.01 7.85 -9.99
N LEU A 24 9.73 7.96 -9.62
CA LEU A 24 8.98 9.20 -9.81
C LEU A 24 9.56 10.34 -8.95
N SER A 25 10.14 10.04 -7.79
CA SER A 25 10.78 11.06 -6.94
C SER A 25 12.04 11.64 -7.60
N ILE A 26 12.77 10.84 -8.37
CA ILE A 26 13.92 11.31 -9.16
C ILE A 26 13.43 12.25 -10.26
N MET A 27 12.43 11.82 -11.03
CA MET A 27 11.83 12.64 -12.09
C MET A 27 11.24 13.95 -11.55
N LEU A 28 10.63 13.91 -10.37
CA LEU A 28 10.10 15.10 -9.71
C LEU A 28 11.23 16.11 -9.41
N ALA A 29 12.37 15.62 -8.91
CA ALA A 29 13.52 16.48 -8.65
C ALA A 29 14.11 17.07 -9.95
N GLU A 30 14.02 16.36 -11.07
CA GLU A 30 14.40 16.87 -12.40
C GLU A 30 13.43 17.95 -12.87
N ALA A 31 12.12 17.69 -12.87
CA ALA A 31 11.10 18.68 -13.26
C ALA A 31 11.20 19.98 -12.43
N LEU A 32 11.43 19.86 -11.12
CA LEU A 32 11.64 21.03 -10.25
C LEU A 32 12.90 21.83 -10.60
N ARG A 33 13.99 21.16 -11.03
CA ARG A 33 15.22 21.84 -11.46
C ARG A 33 15.03 22.56 -12.80
N ASP A 34 14.25 21.97 -13.69
CA ASP A 34 13.99 22.51 -15.02
C ASP A 34 12.89 23.59 -15.02
N GLY A 35 12.23 23.81 -13.89
CA GLY A 35 11.13 24.76 -13.74
C GLY A 35 9.81 24.28 -14.35
N ASP A 36 9.72 22.99 -14.68
CA ASP A 36 8.49 22.36 -15.18
C ASP A 36 7.58 22.00 -14.00
N TYR A 37 6.87 23.02 -13.50
CA TYR A 37 6.01 22.87 -12.33
C TYR A 37 4.73 22.07 -12.62
N GLU A 38 4.25 22.04 -13.86
CA GLU A 38 3.08 21.22 -14.24
C GLU A 38 3.43 19.74 -14.15
N GLU A 39 4.57 19.33 -14.73
CA GLU A 39 5.05 17.95 -14.60
C GLU A 39 5.37 17.61 -13.14
N ALA A 40 5.99 18.54 -12.39
CA ALA A 40 6.25 18.35 -10.97
C ALA A 40 4.96 18.09 -10.15
N ILE A 41 3.88 18.84 -10.41
CA ILE A 41 2.59 18.63 -9.75
C ILE A 41 2.01 17.26 -10.09
N SER A 42 2.04 16.88 -11.37
CA SER A 42 1.58 15.56 -11.85
C SER A 42 2.32 14.40 -11.17
N LEU A 43 3.65 14.48 -11.11
CA LEU A 43 4.51 13.49 -10.47
C LEU A 43 4.26 13.40 -8.97
N ALA A 44 4.14 14.54 -8.28
CA ALA A 44 3.83 14.57 -6.85
C ALA A 44 2.46 13.91 -6.55
N GLY A 45 1.45 14.15 -7.40
CA GLY A 45 0.15 13.49 -7.30
C GLY A 45 0.27 11.97 -7.42
N SER A 46 1.04 11.48 -8.38
CA SER A 46 1.29 10.05 -8.59
C SER A 46 2.01 9.40 -7.39
N ILE A 47 3.03 10.08 -6.84
CA ILE A 47 3.76 9.62 -5.64
C ILE A 47 2.83 9.54 -4.43
N LYS A 48 1.94 10.52 -4.24
CA LYS A 48 0.94 10.50 -3.16
C LYS A 48 0.04 9.27 -3.27
N VAL A 49 -0.48 8.96 -4.45
CA VAL A 49 -1.35 7.79 -4.65
C VAL A 49 -0.60 6.49 -4.32
N LEU A 50 0.65 6.34 -4.79
CA LEU A 50 1.46 5.16 -4.51
C LEU A 50 1.77 4.98 -3.03
N THR A 51 2.09 6.08 -2.33
CA THR A 51 2.40 6.04 -0.89
C THR A 51 1.18 5.75 -0.04
N GLU A 52 0.00 6.25 -0.42
CA GLU A 52 -1.27 5.87 0.22
C GLU A 52 -1.58 4.36 0.04
N ASP A 53 -1.34 3.81 -1.15
CA ASP A 53 -1.50 2.38 -1.41
C ASP A 53 -0.55 1.52 -0.57
N ILE A 54 0.71 1.94 -0.44
CA ILE A 54 1.69 1.26 0.41
C ILE A 54 1.19 1.24 1.86
N ASN A 55 0.71 2.39 2.38
CA ASN A 55 0.17 2.47 3.73
C ASN A 55 -1.06 1.56 3.93
N ARG A 56 -1.94 1.45 2.93
CA ARG A 56 -3.08 0.50 2.94
C ARG A 56 -2.59 -0.96 3.04
N LEU A 57 -1.58 -1.34 2.27
CA LEU A 57 -0.99 -2.69 2.33
C LEU A 57 -0.36 -2.98 3.70
N THR A 58 0.36 -2.03 4.29
CA THR A 58 0.92 -2.17 5.64
C THR A 58 -0.17 -2.38 6.70
N ASN A 59 -1.25 -1.61 6.64
CA ASN A 59 -2.38 -1.75 7.57
C ASN A 59 -3.06 -3.12 7.44
N LYS A 60 -3.19 -3.63 6.21
CA LYS A 60 -3.72 -4.97 5.96
C LYS A 60 -2.84 -6.07 6.58
N GLY A 61 -1.52 -5.96 6.46
CA GLY A 61 -0.57 -6.86 7.11
C GLY A 61 -0.72 -6.87 8.64
N ARG A 62 -0.87 -5.67 9.25
CA ARG A 62 -1.11 -5.54 10.70
C ARG A 62 -2.41 -6.20 11.14
N LEU A 63 -3.51 -5.97 10.42
CA LEU A 63 -4.79 -6.60 10.70
C LEU A 63 -4.69 -8.13 10.64
N HIS A 64 -3.99 -8.65 9.64
CA HIS A 64 -3.78 -10.08 9.52
C HIS A 64 -3.02 -10.65 10.72
N GLN A 65 -1.93 -10.00 11.14
CA GLN A 65 -1.17 -10.40 12.32
C GLN A 65 -2.03 -10.37 13.60
N THR A 66 -2.89 -9.36 13.75
CA THR A 66 -3.84 -9.28 14.87
C THR A 66 -4.79 -10.47 14.88
N VAL A 67 -5.35 -10.84 13.72
CA VAL A 67 -6.24 -12.01 13.60
C VAL A 67 -5.51 -13.29 14.02
N LEU A 68 -4.27 -13.50 13.58
CA LEU A 68 -3.47 -14.68 13.97
C LEU A 68 -3.20 -14.71 15.48
N ASN A 69 -2.84 -13.57 16.08
CA ASN A 69 -2.57 -13.47 17.51
C ASN A 69 -3.84 -13.74 18.36
N MET A 70 -5.01 -13.31 17.89
CA MET A 70 -6.28 -13.59 18.55
C MET A 70 -6.69 -15.06 18.41
N ALA A 71 -6.51 -15.65 17.21
CA ALA A 71 -6.78 -17.07 16.98
C ALA A 71 -5.92 -17.98 17.87
N ALA A 72 -4.65 -17.63 18.08
CA ALA A 72 -3.76 -18.34 19.01
C ALA A 72 -4.23 -18.31 20.47
N ARG A 73 -5.11 -17.36 20.83
CA ARG A 73 -5.74 -17.23 22.15
C ARG A 73 -7.16 -17.84 22.20
N GLY A 74 -7.58 -18.56 21.15
CA GLY A 74 -8.93 -19.11 21.03
C GLY A 74 -10.01 -18.09 20.68
N ILE A 75 -9.62 -16.87 20.28
CA ILE A 75 -10.56 -15.80 19.89
C ILE A 75 -10.66 -15.77 18.37
N HIS A 76 -11.82 -16.11 17.83
CA HIS A 76 -12.07 -16.13 16.38
C HIS A 76 -12.74 -14.83 15.93
N LEU A 77 -12.05 -14.08 15.07
CA LEU A 77 -12.61 -12.90 14.42
C LEU A 77 -13.29 -13.27 13.09
N SER A 78 -14.44 -12.68 12.83
CA SER A 78 -15.12 -12.73 11.53
C SER A 78 -15.42 -11.31 11.07
N VAL A 79 -15.35 -11.08 9.76
CA VAL A 79 -15.78 -9.81 9.17
C VAL A 79 -17.29 -9.83 9.09
N VAL A 80 -17.94 -8.94 9.84
CA VAL A 80 -19.39 -8.73 9.74
C VAL A 80 -19.62 -7.59 8.77
N SER A 81 -20.14 -7.89 7.57
CA SER A 81 -20.66 -6.85 6.70
C SER A 81 -22.02 -6.41 7.21
N ARG A 82 -22.28 -5.11 7.27
CA ARG A 82 -23.67 -4.64 7.36
C ARG A 82 -24.36 -5.06 6.06
N CYS A 83 -25.37 -5.92 6.14
CA CYS A 83 -26.31 -6.07 5.03
C CYS A 83 -26.93 -4.69 4.81
N SER A 84 -26.74 -4.11 3.63
CA SER A 84 -27.58 -3.01 3.16
C SER A 84 -29.02 -3.52 3.16
N GLN A 85 -29.85 -2.94 4.04
CA GLN A 85 -31.30 -3.10 4.00
C GLN A 85 -31.87 -2.33 2.82
#